data_AF-A0A9E4N3C7-F1
#
_entry.id   AF-A0A9E4N3C7-F1
#
_cell.length_a   1.000
_cell.length_b   1.000
_cell.length_c   1.000
_cell.angle_alpha   90.00
_cell.angle_beta   90.00
_cell.angle_gamma   90.00
#
_symmetry.space_group_name_H-M   'P 1'
#
loop_
_entity.id
_entity.type
_entity.pdbx_description
1 polymer ?
#
loop_
_entity_poly.entity_id
_entity_poly.type
_entity_poly.pdbx_seq_one_letter_code
_entity_poly.pdbx_strand_id
1 'polypeptide(L)'
;QAALQVNDWTWVLQLVESLSASEKEQSQWRYWHARALTKLDRENEARAILKQLSQERSYYGFMAANQLGVPPKLEHIALQSDQTISAVMALNPGLQRARELHMLKRPMSARREWNLALNKATPEELKAAAHLAQNWNWPSQSIITLAKLRHWNDLELRFPLAHQETITGQARGHGIDRAWVYAILRQESAFISDARSSAGARGLMQLMPKTAKPVAKELKHSPLKLDDLFRPEVNIRLGTGYLNKIYRQLQENPVLATAAYNAGPHRVKSWLPDQTQATDIWIETIPFHETREYLKRVLAYTVIYNYRLGEQSKVVPEKWLTPIEARNGASGV
;
A
#
# COMPACT_ATOMS: atom_id res chain seq x y z
N GLN A 1 -3.95 16.22 16.03
CA GLN A 1 -2.48 16.05 16.00
C GLN A 1 -1.82 16.61 17.26
N ALA A 2 -1.99 17.89 17.60
CA ALA A 2 -1.43 18.47 18.83
C ALA A 2 -1.78 17.66 20.10
N ALA A 3 -3.06 17.37 20.33
CA ALA A 3 -3.51 16.56 21.46
C ALA A 3 -2.86 15.14 21.51
N LEU A 4 -2.62 14.54 20.34
CA LEU A 4 -1.96 13.23 20.24
C LEU A 4 -0.47 13.30 20.58
N GLN A 5 0.22 14.39 20.23
CA GLN A 5 1.64 14.56 20.52
C GLN A 5 1.94 14.67 22.02
N VAL A 6 1.02 15.26 22.78
CA VAL A 6 1.13 15.42 24.24
C VAL A 6 0.40 14.31 25.01
N ASN A 7 -0.17 13.31 24.32
CA ASN A 7 -0.96 12.22 24.92
C ASN A 7 -2.13 12.71 25.81
N ASP A 8 -2.75 13.85 25.47
CA ASP A 8 -3.92 14.35 26.20
C ASP A 8 -5.19 13.70 25.67
N TRP A 9 -5.55 12.56 26.25
CA TRP A 9 -6.67 11.74 25.78
C TRP A 9 -8.04 12.39 26.05
N THR A 10 -8.15 13.21 27.08
CA THR A 10 -9.35 14.02 27.34
C THR A 10 -9.55 15.04 26.22
N TRP A 11 -8.48 15.74 25.83
CA TRP A 11 -8.53 16.69 24.72
C TRP A 11 -8.79 16.00 23.37
N VAL A 12 -8.19 14.82 23.12
CA VAL A 12 -8.49 14.02 21.92
C VAL A 12 -9.97 13.67 21.87
N LEU A 13 -10.54 13.18 22.97
CA LEU A 13 -11.95 12.81 23.05
C LEU A 13 -12.85 14.01 22.74
N GLN A 14 -12.62 15.15 23.41
CA GLN A 14 -13.38 16.39 23.19
C GLN A 14 -13.31 16.85 21.73
N LEU A 15 -12.14 16.82 21.11
CA LEU A 15 -11.98 17.20 19.71
C LEU A 15 -12.77 16.29 18.78
N VAL A 16 -12.69 14.97 18.98
CA VAL A 16 -13.42 14.01 18.13
C VAL A 16 -14.93 14.12 18.35
N GLU A 17 -15.38 14.37 19.58
CA GLU A 17 -16.78 14.62 19.91
C GLU A 17 -17.32 15.96 19.35
N SER A 18 -16.44 16.93 19.06
CA SER A 18 -16.83 18.20 18.42
C SER A 18 -16.98 18.13 16.90
N LEU A 19 -16.50 17.06 16.26
CA LEU A 19 -16.59 16.87 14.81
C LEU A 19 -18.05 16.75 14.34
N SER A 20 -18.29 17.09 13.07
CA SER A 20 -19.60 16.87 12.45
C SER A 20 -19.96 15.37 12.40
N ALA A 21 -21.25 15.06 12.27
CA ALA A 21 -21.69 13.67 12.14
C ALA A 21 -21.00 12.93 10.98
N SER A 22 -20.83 13.59 9.83
CA SER A 22 -20.15 12.99 8.67
C SER A 22 -18.66 12.74 8.90
N GLU A 23 -17.99 13.58 9.69
CA GLU A 23 -16.58 13.35 10.03
C GLU A 23 -16.44 12.20 11.02
N LYS A 24 -17.31 12.13 12.04
CA LYS A 24 -17.31 11.04 13.02
C LYS A 24 -17.49 9.66 12.40
N GLU A 25 -18.12 9.56 11.23
CA GLU A 25 -18.24 8.29 10.48
C GLU A 25 -16.94 7.83 9.82
N GLN A 26 -15.96 8.72 9.63
CA GLN A 26 -14.70 8.36 9.01
C GLN A 26 -13.88 7.43 9.91
N SER A 27 -13.34 6.36 9.32
CA SER A 27 -12.56 5.33 10.00
C SER A 27 -11.46 5.88 10.92
N GLN A 28 -10.81 6.97 10.49
CA GLN A 28 -9.81 7.71 11.26
C GLN A 28 -10.35 8.16 12.62
N TRP A 29 -11.46 8.89 12.62
CA TRP A 29 -11.98 9.51 13.82
C TRP A 29 -12.63 8.49 14.74
N ARG A 30 -13.26 7.44 14.17
CA ARG A 30 -13.74 6.29 14.95
C ARG A 30 -12.61 5.58 15.69
N TYR A 31 -11.46 5.39 15.03
CA TYR A 31 -10.29 4.79 15.67
C TYR A 31 -9.76 5.64 16.82
N TRP A 32 -9.55 6.94 16.59
CA TRP A 32 -9.03 7.84 17.63
C TRP A 32 -10.03 8.06 18.77
N HIS A 33 -11.33 8.03 18.49
CA HIS A 33 -12.37 8.02 19.50
C HIS A 33 -12.25 6.79 20.40
N ALA A 34 -12.23 5.59 19.80
CA ALA A 34 -12.08 4.35 20.55
C ALA A 34 -10.78 4.32 21.36
N ARG A 35 -9.68 4.80 20.78
CA ARG A 35 -8.38 4.85 21.46
C ARG A 35 -8.37 5.80 22.65
N ALA A 36 -9.00 6.97 22.52
CA ALA A 36 -9.15 7.89 23.65
C ALA A 36 -10.01 7.29 24.76
N LEU A 37 -11.13 6.64 24.40
CA LEU A 37 -11.99 5.93 25.36
C LEU A 37 -11.22 4.82 26.10
N THR A 38 -10.42 4.01 25.40
CA THR A 38 -9.56 2.99 26.04
C THR A 38 -8.57 3.62 27.02
N LYS A 39 -8.00 4.79 26.70
CA LYS A 39 -7.05 5.50 27.56
C LYS A 39 -7.69 6.22 28.74
N LEU A 40 -9.01 6.33 28.74
CA LEU A 40 -9.84 6.93 29.80
C LEU A 40 -10.68 5.85 30.51
N ASP A 41 -10.25 4.59 30.46
CA ASP A 41 -10.87 3.43 31.13
C ASP A 41 -12.34 3.16 30.73
N ARG A 42 -12.77 3.64 29.54
CA ARG A 42 -14.11 3.43 28.96
C ARG A 42 -14.11 2.28 27.95
N GLU A 43 -13.63 1.11 28.39
CA GLU A 43 -13.35 -0.03 27.51
C GLU A 43 -14.58 -0.54 26.75
N ASN A 44 -15.76 -0.60 27.38
CA ASN A 44 -16.98 -1.11 26.74
C ASN A 44 -17.39 -0.28 25.52
N GLU A 45 -17.28 1.04 25.63
CA GLU A 45 -17.61 1.97 24.54
C GLU A 45 -16.56 1.90 23.43
N ALA A 46 -15.27 1.89 23.80
CA ALA A 46 -14.19 1.68 22.85
C ALA A 46 -14.38 0.39 22.05
N ARG A 47 -14.67 -0.73 22.74
CA ARG A 47 -14.84 -2.05 22.13
C ARG A 47 -15.99 -2.09 21.14
N ALA A 48 -17.09 -1.40 21.41
CA ALA A 48 -18.22 -1.29 20.47
C ALA A 48 -17.82 -0.63 19.15
N ILE A 49 -17.06 0.48 19.23
CA ILE A 49 -16.56 1.19 18.05
C ILE A 49 -15.56 0.33 17.29
N LEU A 50 -14.58 -0.27 17.99
CA LEU A 50 -13.56 -1.12 17.37
C LEU A 50 -14.18 -2.34 16.68
N LYS A 51 -15.25 -2.93 17.26
CA LYS A 51 -15.91 -4.11 16.67
C LYS A 51 -16.47 -3.78 15.29
N GLN A 52 -17.15 -2.64 15.15
CA GLN A 52 -17.66 -2.20 13.85
C GLN A 52 -16.52 -1.85 12.89
N LEU A 53 -15.52 -1.10 13.37
CA LEU A 53 -14.39 -0.63 12.56
C LEU A 53 -13.52 -1.80 12.05
N SER A 54 -13.36 -2.87 12.84
CA SER A 54 -12.61 -4.08 12.46
C SER A 54 -13.14 -4.80 11.21
N GLN A 55 -14.37 -4.49 10.80
CA GLN A 55 -14.99 -5.04 9.59
C GLN A 55 -14.51 -4.33 8.31
N GLU A 56 -13.81 -3.21 8.42
CA GLU A 56 -13.34 -2.42 7.29
C GLU A 56 -11.93 -2.83 6.85
N ARG A 57 -11.72 -2.94 5.53
CA ARG A 57 -10.39 -3.18 4.94
C ARG A 57 -9.63 -1.88 4.72
N SER A 58 -9.28 -1.25 5.83
CA SER A 58 -8.50 -0.01 5.88
C SER A 58 -7.40 -0.13 6.94
N TYR A 59 -6.45 0.81 6.95
CA TYR A 59 -5.45 0.90 8.01
C TYR A 59 -6.12 0.86 9.40
N TYR A 60 -7.11 1.73 9.62
CA TYR A 60 -7.80 1.84 10.90
C TYR A 60 -8.65 0.61 11.24
N GLY A 61 -9.26 -0.04 10.25
CA GLY A 61 -9.96 -1.30 10.44
C GLY A 61 -9.02 -2.43 10.88
N PHE A 62 -7.84 -2.53 10.27
CA PHE A 62 -6.83 -3.51 10.67
C PHE A 62 -6.20 -3.21 12.03
N MET A 63 -5.97 -1.93 12.35
CA MET A 63 -5.53 -1.51 13.69
C MET A 63 -6.59 -1.82 14.76
N ALA A 64 -7.88 -1.66 14.43
CA ALA A 64 -8.97 -2.02 15.33
C ALA A 64 -9.07 -3.53 15.54
N ALA A 65 -8.96 -4.32 14.47
CA ALA A 65 -8.90 -5.78 14.55
C ALA A 65 -7.71 -6.24 15.44
N ASN A 66 -6.55 -5.62 15.28
CA ASN A 66 -5.37 -5.87 16.11
C ASN A 66 -5.62 -5.56 17.59
N GLN A 67 -6.21 -4.41 17.91
CA GLN A 67 -6.53 -4.06 19.32
C GLN A 67 -7.54 -5.02 19.95
N LEU A 68 -8.47 -5.57 19.16
CA LEU A 68 -9.44 -6.55 19.64
C LEU A 68 -8.88 -7.98 19.71
N GLY A 69 -7.68 -8.24 19.17
CA GLY A 69 -7.12 -9.58 19.05
C GLY A 69 -7.92 -10.49 18.10
N VAL A 70 -8.59 -9.92 17.10
CA VAL A 70 -9.39 -10.68 16.11
C VAL A 70 -8.78 -10.62 14.71
N PRO A 71 -8.98 -11.66 13.87
CA PRO A 71 -8.56 -11.63 12.48
C PRO A 71 -9.11 -10.43 11.71
N PRO A 72 -8.29 -9.77 10.85
CA PRO A 72 -8.80 -8.75 9.95
C PRO A 72 -9.82 -9.34 8.98
N LYS A 73 -10.88 -8.59 8.67
CA LYS A 73 -11.91 -9.04 7.72
C LYS A 73 -11.40 -8.99 6.28
N LEU A 74 -10.81 -10.10 5.85
CA LEU A 74 -10.20 -10.26 4.52
C LEU A 74 -11.00 -11.17 3.59
N GLU A 75 -12.29 -11.38 3.87
CA GLU A 75 -13.18 -12.20 3.04
C GLU A 75 -13.09 -11.79 1.57
N HIS A 76 -12.48 -12.67 0.78
CA HIS A 76 -12.42 -12.55 -0.66
C HIS A 76 -13.77 -12.95 -1.23
N ILE A 77 -14.37 -12.06 -2.01
CA ILE A 77 -15.57 -12.38 -2.80
C ILE A 77 -15.17 -12.15 -4.25
N ALA A 78 -15.03 -13.25 -4.99
CA ALA A 78 -14.71 -13.23 -6.40
C ALA A 78 -15.74 -12.40 -7.16
N LEU A 79 -15.25 -11.51 -8.01
CA LEU A 79 -16.10 -10.67 -8.83
C LEU A 79 -16.89 -11.54 -9.80
N GLN A 80 -18.20 -11.55 -9.65
CA GLN A 80 -19.07 -12.22 -10.61
C GLN A 80 -19.23 -11.32 -11.83
N SER A 81 -18.99 -11.87 -13.02
CA SER A 81 -19.31 -11.25 -14.29
C SER A 81 -20.26 -12.14 -15.07
N ASP A 82 -21.22 -11.52 -15.74
CA ASP A 82 -22.11 -12.23 -16.66
C ASP A 82 -21.29 -12.84 -17.81
N GLN A 83 -21.51 -14.12 -18.10
CA GLN A 83 -20.74 -14.84 -19.12
C GLN A 83 -21.00 -14.30 -20.53
N THR A 84 -22.22 -13.87 -20.82
CA THR A 84 -22.60 -13.26 -22.11
C THR A 84 -21.88 -11.93 -22.28
N ILE A 85 -21.90 -11.07 -21.25
CA ILE A 85 -21.18 -9.78 -21.27
C ILE A 85 -19.67 -10.04 -21.41
N SER A 86 -19.14 -11.04 -20.72
CA SER A 86 -17.72 -11.41 -20.81
C SER A 86 -17.33 -11.84 -22.21
N ALA A 87 -18.17 -12.64 -22.89
CA ALA A 87 -17.95 -13.05 -24.27
C ALA A 87 -18.02 -11.86 -25.25
N VAL A 88 -19.00 -10.96 -25.09
CA VAL A 88 -19.11 -9.74 -25.91
C VAL A 88 -17.88 -8.83 -25.72
N MET A 89 -17.45 -8.64 -24.48
CA MET A 89 -16.27 -7.81 -24.17
C MET A 89 -14.97 -8.41 -24.72
N ALA A 90 -14.83 -9.73 -24.75
CA ALA A 90 -13.67 -10.40 -25.36
C ALA A 90 -13.59 -10.17 -26.88
N LEU A 91 -14.74 -9.91 -27.53
CA LEU A 91 -14.85 -9.60 -28.96
C LEU A 91 -14.79 -8.10 -29.28
N ASN A 92 -14.73 -7.23 -28.27
CA ASN A 92 -14.66 -5.79 -28.48
C ASN A 92 -13.37 -5.43 -29.26
N PRO A 93 -13.46 -4.82 -30.46
CA PRO A 93 -12.29 -4.56 -31.29
C PRO A 93 -11.25 -3.63 -30.62
N GLY A 94 -11.69 -2.68 -29.80
CA GLY A 94 -10.79 -1.80 -29.04
C GLY A 94 -10.01 -2.54 -27.96
N LEU A 95 -10.66 -3.46 -27.25
CA LEU A 95 -9.99 -4.30 -26.25
C LEU A 95 -9.04 -5.32 -26.91
N GLN A 96 -9.40 -5.87 -28.07
CA GLN A 96 -8.49 -6.71 -28.85
C GLN A 96 -7.24 -5.93 -29.29
N ARG A 97 -7.40 -4.72 -29.86
CA ARG A 97 -6.24 -3.87 -30.17
C ARG A 97 -5.39 -3.56 -28.93
N ALA A 98 -6.02 -3.28 -27.79
CA ALA A 98 -5.33 -3.04 -26.54
C ALA A 98 -4.48 -4.26 -26.12
N ARG A 99 -5.04 -5.46 -26.21
CA ARG A 99 -4.34 -6.73 -25.93
C ARG A 99 -3.14 -6.94 -26.85
N GLU A 100 -3.31 -6.79 -28.16
CA GLU A 100 -2.22 -6.98 -29.12
C GLU A 100 -1.07 -5.99 -28.87
N LEU A 101 -1.40 -4.72 -28.61
CA LEU A 101 -0.40 -3.70 -28.27
C LEU A 101 0.30 -3.99 -26.94
N HIS A 102 -0.40 -4.59 -25.96
CA HIS A 102 0.19 -5.04 -24.71
C HIS A 102 1.20 -6.17 -24.96
N MET A 103 0.84 -7.17 -25.76
CA MET A 103 1.72 -8.28 -26.14
C MET A 103 2.94 -7.82 -26.94
N LEU A 104 2.78 -6.80 -27.79
CA LEU A 104 3.86 -6.14 -28.53
C LEU A 104 4.72 -5.20 -27.67
N LYS A 105 4.50 -5.15 -26.35
CA LYS A 105 5.22 -4.27 -25.42
C LYS A 105 5.14 -2.79 -25.81
N ARG A 106 3.95 -2.35 -26.27
CA ARG A 106 3.62 -0.94 -26.58
C ARG A 106 2.65 -0.37 -25.54
N PRO A 107 3.07 -0.22 -24.27
CA PRO A 107 2.18 0.00 -23.13
C PRO A 107 1.35 1.28 -23.22
N MET A 108 1.92 2.38 -23.74
CA MET A 108 1.19 3.64 -23.92
C MET A 108 0.04 3.51 -24.92
N SER A 109 0.28 2.88 -26.08
CA SER A 109 -0.76 2.66 -27.09
C SER A 109 -1.81 1.67 -26.59
N ALA A 110 -1.37 0.59 -25.93
CA ALA A 110 -2.27 -0.40 -25.34
C ALA A 110 -3.25 0.25 -24.34
N ARG A 111 -2.75 1.07 -23.41
CA ARG A 111 -3.59 1.77 -22.44
C ARG A 111 -4.55 2.77 -23.07
N ARG A 112 -4.15 3.44 -24.16
CA ARG A 112 -5.03 4.36 -24.90
C ARG A 112 -6.21 3.62 -25.50
N GLU A 113 -5.96 2.49 -26.16
CA GLU A 113 -7.02 1.63 -26.71
C GLU A 113 -7.93 1.07 -25.61
N TRP A 114 -7.35 0.59 -24.50
CA TRP A 114 -8.11 0.13 -23.33
C TRP A 114 -9.06 1.21 -22.81
N ASN A 115 -8.54 2.42 -22.57
CA ASN A 115 -9.33 3.53 -22.04
C ASN A 115 -10.40 4.00 -23.03
N LEU A 116 -10.08 4.04 -24.33
CA LEU A 116 -11.02 4.42 -25.37
C LEU A 116 -12.18 3.42 -25.45
N ALA A 117 -11.87 2.12 -25.44
CA ALA A 117 -12.86 1.05 -25.50
C ALA A 117 -13.80 1.05 -24.28
N LEU A 118 -13.33 1.48 -23.11
CA LEU A 118 -14.10 1.49 -21.86
C LEU A 118 -14.67 2.86 -21.47
N ASN A 119 -14.56 3.89 -22.31
CA ASN A 119 -14.95 5.24 -21.93
C ASN A 119 -16.44 5.37 -21.56
N LYS A 120 -17.31 4.56 -22.17
CA LYS A 120 -18.75 4.51 -21.90
C LYS A 120 -19.22 3.16 -21.38
N ALA A 121 -18.30 2.33 -20.88
CA ALA A 121 -18.63 1.00 -20.39
C ALA A 121 -19.50 1.08 -19.13
N THR A 122 -20.53 0.24 -19.08
CA THR A 122 -21.38 0.00 -17.92
C THR A 122 -20.59 -0.67 -16.79
N PRO A 123 -21.10 -0.65 -15.53
CA PRO A 123 -20.44 -1.33 -14.43
C PRO A 123 -20.16 -2.82 -14.72
N GLU A 124 -21.10 -3.53 -15.34
CA GLU A 124 -21.00 -4.93 -15.70
C GLU A 124 -19.94 -5.19 -16.78
N GLU A 125 -19.84 -4.32 -17.78
CA GLU A 125 -18.77 -4.37 -18.79
C GLU A 125 -17.40 -4.09 -18.17
N LEU A 126 -17.30 -3.16 -17.22
CA LEU A 126 -16.05 -2.90 -16.48
C LEU A 126 -15.63 -4.10 -15.62
N LYS A 127 -16.59 -4.85 -15.03
CA LYS A 127 -16.29 -6.11 -14.33
C LYS A 127 -15.70 -7.15 -15.29
N ALA A 128 -16.34 -7.35 -16.44
CA ALA A 128 -15.86 -8.26 -17.47
C ALA A 128 -14.46 -7.84 -17.99
N ALA A 129 -14.25 -6.54 -18.22
CA ALA A 129 -12.94 -6.02 -18.62
C ALA A 129 -11.87 -6.27 -17.55
N ALA A 130 -12.17 -6.09 -16.27
CA ALA A 130 -11.20 -6.37 -15.20
C ALA A 130 -10.72 -7.84 -15.19
N HIS A 131 -11.61 -8.78 -15.50
CA HIS A 131 -11.26 -10.21 -15.69
C HIS A 131 -10.43 -10.44 -16.94
N LEU A 132 -10.76 -9.81 -18.07
CA LEU A 132 -9.96 -9.90 -19.29
C LEU A 132 -8.52 -9.40 -19.06
N ALA A 133 -8.35 -8.27 -18.37
CA ALA A 133 -7.04 -7.75 -18.04
C ALA A 133 -6.22 -8.75 -17.20
N GLN A 134 -6.84 -9.40 -16.22
CA GLN A 134 -6.18 -10.43 -15.42
C GLN A 134 -5.77 -11.64 -16.26
N ASN A 135 -6.66 -12.14 -17.12
CA ASN A 135 -6.41 -13.27 -18.01
C ASN A 135 -5.31 -12.98 -19.04
N TRP A 136 -5.16 -11.71 -19.44
CA TRP A 136 -4.09 -11.26 -20.33
C TRP A 136 -2.79 -10.93 -19.59
N ASN A 137 -2.71 -11.27 -18.30
CA ASN A 137 -1.57 -10.97 -17.43
C ASN A 137 -1.23 -9.47 -17.38
N TRP A 138 -2.27 -8.63 -17.33
CA TRP A 138 -2.18 -7.18 -17.32
C TRP A 138 -2.75 -6.59 -16.01
N PRO A 139 -2.08 -6.84 -14.87
CA PRO A 139 -2.61 -6.54 -13.52
C PRO A 139 -3.01 -5.08 -13.32
N SER A 140 -2.22 -4.14 -13.85
CA SER A 140 -2.48 -2.70 -13.72
C SER A 140 -3.85 -2.29 -14.27
N GLN A 141 -4.29 -2.91 -15.37
CA GLN A 141 -5.56 -2.59 -16.01
C GLN A 141 -6.73 -3.17 -15.22
N SER A 142 -6.56 -4.35 -14.61
CA SER A 142 -7.54 -4.91 -13.68
C SER A 142 -7.74 -3.99 -12.46
N ILE A 143 -6.63 -3.61 -11.80
CA ILE A 143 -6.63 -2.73 -10.62
C ILE A 143 -7.33 -1.39 -10.90
N ILE A 144 -6.92 -0.70 -11.98
CA ILE A 144 -7.45 0.63 -12.33
C ILE A 144 -8.92 0.55 -12.73
N THR A 145 -9.32 -0.50 -13.45
CA THR A 145 -10.71 -0.69 -13.89
C THR A 145 -11.62 -0.94 -12.69
N LEU A 146 -11.21 -1.80 -11.75
CA LEU A 146 -11.99 -2.06 -10.53
C LEU A 146 -12.08 -0.86 -9.59
N ALA A 147 -11.05 -0.01 -9.55
CA ALA A 147 -11.09 1.20 -8.74
C ALA A 147 -12.26 2.14 -9.15
N LYS A 148 -12.64 2.16 -10.44
CA LYS A 148 -13.80 2.92 -10.93
C LYS A 148 -15.13 2.43 -10.37
N LEU A 149 -15.22 1.13 -10.06
CA LEU A 149 -16.44 0.49 -9.58
C LEU A 149 -16.63 0.56 -8.06
N ARG A 150 -15.61 1.04 -7.33
CA ARG A 150 -15.55 0.94 -5.87
C ARG A 150 -15.79 -0.49 -5.37
N HIS A 151 -15.45 -1.49 -6.18
CA HIS A 151 -15.51 -2.90 -5.78
C HIS A 151 -14.25 -3.24 -4.98
N TRP A 152 -14.45 -3.51 -3.69
CA TRP A 152 -13.34 -3.73 -2.76
C TRP A 152 -13.17 -5.18 -2.32
N ASN A 153 -14.08 -6.09 -2.69
CA ASN A 153 -14.11 -7.44 -2.16
C ASN A 153 -13.27 -8.44 -2.96
N ASP A 154 -13.06 -8.21 -4.26
CA ASP A 154 -12.21 -9.07 -5.07
C ASP A 154 -10.74 -8.77 -4.81
N LEU A 155 -10.20 -9.45 -3.79
CA LEU A 155 -8.79 -9.31 -3.44
C LEU A 155 -7.87 -9.88 -4.52
N GLU A 156 -8.34 -10.83 -5.34
CA GLU A 156 -7.52 -11.48 -6.35
C GLU A 156 -7.06 -10.52 -7.43
N LEU A 157 -8.02 -9.82 -8.00
CA LEU A 157 -7.83 -8.82 -9.05
C LEU A 157 -7.19 -7.52 -8.52
N ARG A 158 -7.50 -7.13 -7.27
CA ARG A 158 -7.00 -5.86 -6.70
C ARG A 158 -5.55 -5.92 -6.20
N PHE A 159 -5.09 -7.12 -5.83
CA PHE A 159 -3.78 -7.36 -5.21
C PHE A 159 -2.99 -8.50 -5.87
N PRO A 160 -2.79 -8.47 -7.19
CA PRO A 160 -2.22 -9.58 -7.95
C PRO A 160 -0.81 -9.95 -7.47
N LEU A 161 -0.47 -11.23 -7.61
CA LEU A 161 0.86 -11.79 -7.30
C LEU A 161 1.77 -11.81 -8.54
N ALA A 162 1.76 -10.74 -9.34
CA ALA A 162 2.62 -10.63 -10.53
C ALA A 162 4.09 -10.48 -10.11
N HIS A 163 5.01 -11.04 -10.92
CA HIS A 163 6.46 -11.09 -10.62
C HIS A 163 6.84 -11.88 -9.35
N GLN A 164 6.04 -12.87 -8.96
CA GLN A 164 6.20 -13.59 -7.69
C GLN A 164 7.58 -14.22 -7.49
N GLU A 165 8.14 -14.86 -8.51
CA GLU A 165 9.47 -15.47 -8.43
C GLU A 165 10.54 -14.42 -8.12
N THR A 166 10.58 -13.33 -8.90
CA THR A 166 11.52 -12.22 -8.72
C THR A 166 11.37 -11.55 -7.37
N ILE A 167 10.14 -11.22 -6.96
CA ILE A 167 9.86 -10.56 -5.67
C ILE A 167 10.27 -11.48 -4.51
N THR A 168 9.90 -12.76 -4.56
CA THR A 168 10.25 -13.72 -3.51
C THR A 168 11.77 -13.90 -3.41
N GLY A 169 12.46 -14.04 -4.53
CA GLY A 169 13.92 -14.18 -4.57
C GLY A 169 14.64 -12.95 -4.01
N GLN A 170 14.24 -11.75 -4.41
CA GLN A 170 14.84 -10.51 -3.92
C GLN A 170 14.51 -10.23 -2.46
N ALA A 171 13.25 -10.43 -2.03
CA ALA A 171 12.84 -10.25 -0.64
C ALA A 171 13.61 -11.19 0.29
N ARG A 172 13.71 -12.48 -0.06
CA ARG A 172 14.50 -13.47 0.67
C ARG A 172 15.98 -13.11 0.71
N GLY A 173 16.57 -12.74 -0.43
CA GLY A 173 17.98 -12.37 -0.51
C GLY A 173 18.35 -11.14 0.33
N HIS A 174 17.39 -10.26 0.58
CA HIS A 174 17.55 -9.07 1.41
C HIS A 174 17.03 -9.23 2.85
N GLY A 175 16.44 -10.36 3.22
CA GLY A 175 15.86 -10.56 4.55
C GLY A 175 14.71 -9.60 4.87
N ILE A 176 13.95 -9.17 3.85
CA ILE A 176 12.77 -8.31 4.01
C ILE A 176 11.50 -9.09 3.70
N ASP A 177 10.38 -8.64 4.28
CA ASP A 177 9.08 -9.25 4.09
C ASP A 177 8.57 -9.07 2.65
N ARG A 178 8.14 -10.16 1.99
CA ARG A 178 7.68 -10.11 0.59
C ARG A 178 6.32 -9.44 0.43
N ALA A 179 5.41 -9.56 1.41
CA ALA A 179 4.13 -8.86 1.36
C ALA A 179 4.32 -7.35 1.45
N TRP A 180 5.31 -6.90 2.23
CA TRP A 180 5.73 -5.51 2.28
C TRP A 180 6.30 -5.01 0.94
N VAL A 181 7.13 -5.81 0.26
CA VAL A 181 7.61 -5.48 -1.10
C VAL A 181 6.45 -5.33 -2.08
N TYR A 182 5.50 -6.27 -2.07
CA TYR A 182 4.29 -6.19 -2.88
C TYR A 182 3.47 -4.94 -2.56
N ALA A 183 3.32 -4.60 -1.27
CA ALA A 183 2.58 -3.42 -0.82
C ALA A 183 3.20 -2.11 -1.34
N ILE A 184 4.53 -1.98 -1.26
CA ILE A 184 5.27 -0.84 -1.83
C ILE A 184 5.03 -0.77 -3.33
N LEU A 185 5.29 -1.86 -4.07
CA LEU A 185 5.12 -1.90 -5.53
C LEU A 185 3.70 -1.54 -5.96
N ARG A 186 2.69 -2.08 -5.26
CA ARG A 186 1.27 -1.82 -5.49
C ARG A 186 0.90 -0.36 -5.23
N GLN A 187 1.50 0.27 -4.22
CA GLN A 187 1.29 1.68 -3.91
C GLN A 187 2.01 2.60 -4.91
N GLU A 188 3.22 2.23 -5.34
CA GLU A 188 4.07 3.07 -6.20
C GLU A 188 3.59 3.12 -7.66
N SER A 189 3.23 1.98 -8.24
CA SER A 189 2.93 1.91 -9.67
C SER A 189 1.64 1.18 -10.02
N ALA A 190 1.00 0.50 -9.06
CA ALA A 190 -0.06 -0.46 -9.34
C ALA A 190 0.34 -1.46 -10.45
N PHE A 191 1.59 -1.93 -10.43
CA PHE A 191 2.20 -2.85 -11.41
C PHE A 191 2.41 -2.28 -12.83
N ILE A 192 2.43 -0.96 -12.99
CA ILE A 192 2.78 -0.33 -14.27
C ILE A 192 4.31 -0.26 -14.41
N SER A 193 4.89 -1.16 -15.19
CA SER A 193 6.35 -1.28 -15.35
C SER A 193 7.01 -0.10 -16.07
N ASP A 194 6.25 0.63 -16.90
CA ASP A 194 6.72 1.83 -17.61
C ASP A 194 6.27 3.14 -16.92
N ALA A 195 5.85 3.07 -15.65
CA ALA A 195 5.40 4.24 -14.90
C ALA A 195 6.50 5.29 -14.75
N ARG A 196 6.15 6.55 -14.99
CA ARG A 196 7.04 7.69 -14.79
C ARG A 196 6.30 8.81 -14.06
N SER A 197 6.77 9.19 -12.87
CA SER A 197 6.21 10.34 -12.15
C SER A 197 6.65 11.66 -12.76
N SER A 198 5.96 12.75 -12.41
CA SER A 198 6.35 14.12 -12.76
C SER A 198 7.75 14.49 -12.24
N ALA A 199 8.11 14.00 -11.05
CA ALA A 199 9.43 14.18 -10.45
C ALA A 199 10.51 13.30 -11.10
N GLY A 200 10.13 12.34 -11.96
CA GLY A 200 11.06 11.47 -12.70
C GLY A 200 11.37 10.14 -12.04
N ALA A 201 10.56 9.69 -11.07
CA ALA A 201 10.61 8.34 -10.54
C ALA A 201 10.17 7.33 -11.62
N ARG A 202 10.76 6.13 -11.65
CA ARG A 202 10.59 5.17 -12.76
C ARG A 202 10.27 3.74 -12.30
N GLY A 203 9.40 3.10 -13.07
CA GLY A 203 9.09 1.67 -13.01
C GLY A 203 8.26 1.23 -11.81
N LEU A 204 8.27 -0.08 -11.57
CA LEU A 204 7.36 -0.77 -10.64
C LEU A 204 7.41 -0.24 -9.20
N MET A 205 8.60 0.06 -8.70
CA MET A 205 8.84 0.58 -7.35
C MET A 205 9.21 2.07 -7.35
N GLN A 206 8.93 2.79 -8.46
CA GLN A 206 9.13 4.24 -8.61
C GLN A 206 10.49 4.74 -8.09
N LEU A 207 11.57 4.20 -8.63
CA LEU A 207 12.91 4.62 -8.22
C LEU A 207 13.31 5.94 -8.85
N MET A 208 13.77 6.87 -8.02
CA MET A 208 14.42 8.09 -8.48
C MET A 208 15.81 7.76 -9.05
N PRO A 209 16.24 8.37 -10.17
CA PRO A 209 17.55 8.09 -10.76
C PRO A 209 18.73 8.35 -9.82
N LYS A 210 18.61 9.40 -8.99
CA LYS A 210 19.59 9.73 -7.95
C LYS A 210 19.71 8.65 -6.86
N THR A 211 18.66 7.89 -6.64
CA THR A 211 18.61 6.77 -5.69
C THR A 211 19.10 5.48 -6.33
N ALA A 212 18.64 5.21 -7.56
CA ALA A 212 18.95 3.96 -8.26
C ALA A 212 20.43 3.81 -8.61
N LYS A 213 21.12 4.90 -9.02
CA LYS A 213 22.52 4.83 -9.44
C LYS A 213 23.47 4.34 -8.32
N PRO A 214 23.46 4.91 -7.10
CA PRO A 214 24.27 4.39 -5.99
C PRO A 214 23.93 2.93 -5.64
N VAL A 215 22.64 2.59 -5.57
CA VAL A 215 22.20 1.22 -5.24
C VAL A 215 22.65 0.22 -6.29
N ALA A 216 22.59 0.58 -7.57
CA ALA A 216 23.10 -0.26 -8.66
C ALA A 216 24.61 -0.49 -8.56
N LYS A 217 25.39 0.52 -8.15
CA LYS A 217 26.82 0.36 -7.87
C LYS A 217 27.06 -0.62 -6.71
N GLU A 218 26.33 -0.47 -5.60
CA GLU A 218 26.40 -1.35 -4.43
C GLU A 218 26.05 -2.80 -4.78
N LEU A 219 25.04 -3.01 -5.63
CA LEU A 219 24.60 -4.33 -6.08
C LEU A 219 25.37 -4.85 -7.31
N LYS A 220 26.49 -4.23 -7.69
CA LYS A 220 27.33 -4.63 -8.84
C LYS A 220 26.55 -4.73 -10.16
N HIS A 221 25.64 -3.79 -10.40
CA HIS A 221 24.82 -3.64 -11.61
C HIS A 221 25.12 -2.30 -12.30
N SER A 222 26.40 -2.04 -12.58
CA SER A 222 26.89 -0.80 -13.19
C SER A 222 27.56 -1.09 -14.54
N PRO A 223 27.41 -0.21 -15.56
CA PRO A 223 26.64 1.04 -15.54
C PRO A 223 25.12 0.81 -15.65
N LEU A 224 24.33 1.61 -14.93
CA LEU A 224 22.87 1.62 -15.03
C LEU A 224 22.42 2.66 -16.06
N LYS A 225 21.73 2.24 -17.12
CA LYS A 225 21.03 3.16 -18.03
C LYS A 225 19.66 3.49 -17.43
N LEU A 226 19.16 4.70 -17.69
CA LEU A 226 17.90 5.15 -17.09
C LEU A 226 16.69 4.31 -17.52
N ASP A 227 16.69 3.82 -18.76
CA ASP A 227 15.61 2.98 -19.29
C ASP A 227 15.62 1.56 -18.72
N ASP A 228 16.74 1.11 -18.13
CA ASP A 228 16.77 -0.17 -17.41
C ASP A 228 15.80 -0.15 -16.22
N LEU A 229 15.46 1.02 -15.69
CA LEU A 229 14.47 1.15 -14.61
C LEU A 229 13.04 0.81 -15.04
N PHE A 230 12.74 0.72 -16.33
CA PHE A 230 11.45 0.22 -16.82
C PHE A 230 11.43 -1.31 -16.99
N ARG A 231 12.56 -1.99 -16.83
CA ARG A 231 12.64 -3.45 -16.83
C ARG A 231 12.24 -3.97 -15.44
N PRO A 232 11.16 -4.78 -15.31
CA PRO A 232 10.66 -5.24 -14.03
C PRO A 232 11.73 -5.85 -13.11
N GLU A 233 12.56 -6.73 -13.63
CA GLU A 233 13.55 -7.48 -12.84
C GLU A 233 14.63 -6.56 -12.28
N VAL A 234 15.08 -5.59 -13.09
CA VAL A 234 16.06 -4.57 -12.65
C VAL A 234 15.42 -3.66 -11.61
N ASN A 235 14.20 -3.17 -11.87
CA ASN A 235 13.53 -2.25 -10.96
C ASN A 235 13.23 -2.89 -9.60
N ILE A 236 12.73 -4.14 -9.58
CA ILE A 236 12.46 -4.88 -8.34
C ILE A 236 13.78 -5.13 -7.58
N ARG A 237 14.84 -5.56 -8.26
CA ARG A 237 16.16 -5.77 -7.64
C ARG A 237 16.71 -4.50 -6.99
N LEU A 238 16.73 -3.38 -7.71
CA LEU A 238 17.22 -2.12 -7.17
C LEU A 238 16.28 -1.56 -6.08
N GLY A 239 14.97 -1.76 -6.21
CA GLY A 239 13.98 -1.23 -5.29
C GLY A 239 14.01 -1.95 -3.94
N THR A 240 14.06 -3.28 -3.97
CA THR A 240 14.24 -4.10 -2.77
C THR A 240 15.61 -3.88 -2.12
N GLY A 241 16.67 -3.70 -2.91
CA GLY A 241 17.99 -3.33 -2.38
C GLY A 241 17.98 -1.96 -1.68
N TYR A 242 17.34 -0.96 -2.27
CA TYR A 242 17.17 0.35 -1.64
C TYR A 242 16.32 0.25 -0.36
N LEU A 243 15.21 -0.49 -0.42
CA LEU A 243 14.32 -0.70 0.72
C LEU A 243 15.06 -1.38 1.88
N ASN A 244 15.85 -2.42 1.61
CA ASN A 244 16.70 -3.05 2.62
C ASN A 244 17.74 -2.10 3.20
N LYS A 245 18.39 -1.29 2.36
CA LYS A 245 19.38 -0.30 2.82
C LYS A 245 18.77 0.66 3.84
N ILE A 246 17.62 1.26 3.53
CA ILE A 246 16.97 2.19 4.47
C ILE A 246 16.37 1.46 5.68
N TYR A 247 15.91 0.22 5.51
CA TYR A 247 15.43 -0.64 6.59
C TYR A 247 16.52 -0.88 7.65
N ARG A 248 17.72 -1.27 7.21
CA ARG A 248 18.87 -1.46 8.12
C ARG A 248 19.34 -0.16 8.76
N GLN A 249 19.30 0.95 8.03
CA GLN A 249 19.66 2.28 8.56
C GLN A 249 18.68 2.82 9.62
N LEU A 250 17.48 2.27 9.69
CA LEU A 250 16.39 2.74 10.55
C LEU A 250 15.96 1.62 11.51
N GLN A 251 16.96 0.95 12.11
CA GLN A 251 16.79 -0.04 13.18
C GLN A 251 15.86 -1.20 12.82
N GLU A 252 15.81 -1.58 11.54
CA GLU A 252 14.94 -2.65 11.06
C GLU A 252 13.45 -2.42 11.40
N ASN A 253 13.04 -1.15 11.46
CA ASN A 253 11.66 -0.76 11.66
C ASN A 253 10.96 -0.51 10.29
N PRO A 254 9.96 -1.32 9.90
CA PRO A 254 9.32 -1.22 8.58
C PRO A 254 8.51 0.07 8.42
N VAL A 255 8.03 0.67 9.52
CA VAL A 255 7.28 1.94 9.50
C VAL A 255 8.23 3.08 9.15
N LEU A 256 9.38 3.17 9.83
CA LEU A 256 10.41 4.17 9.52
C LEU A 256 10.94 4.01 8.09
N ALA A 257 11.23 2.77 7.68
CA ALA A 257 11.72 2.46 6.35
C ALA A 257 10.70 2.82 5.25
N THR A 258 9.41 2.54 5.47
CA THR A 258 8.33 2.91 4.54
C THR A 258 8.20 4.43 4.43
N ALA A 259 8.27 5.15 5.55
CA ALA A 259 8.27 6.61 5.56
C ALA A 259 9.48 7.17 4.79
N ALA A 260 10.65 6.55 4.96
CA ALA A 260 11.90 6.97 4.33
C ALA A 260 11.94 6.64 2.84
N TYR A 261 11.25 5.58 2.41
CA TYR A 261 11.10 5.25 1.00
C TYR A 261 10.38 6.39 0.25
N ASN A 262 9.28 6.89 0.84
CA ASN A 262 8.48 7.98 0.26
C ASN A 262 9.12 9.37 0.45
N ALA A 263 9.51 9.72 1.67
CA ALA A 263 9.92 11.09 2.02
C ALA A 263 11.44 11.31 2.03
N GLY A 264 12.23 10.23 2.00
CA GLY A 264 13.67 10.24 2.16
C GLY A 264 14.12 10.07 3.63
N PRO A 265 15.22 9.34 3.89
CA PRO A 265 15.66 9.00 5.26
C PRO A 265 16.06 10.22 6.08
N HIS A 266 16.58 11.29 5.46
CA HIS A 266 16.96 12.52 6.18
C HIS A 266 15.74 13.19 6.83
N ARG A 267 14.59 13.22 6.14
CA ARG A 267 13.34 13.77 6.72
C ARG A 267 12.83 12.91 7.86
N VAL A 268 12.82 11.59 7.68
CA VAL A 268 12.37 10.66 8.73
C VAL A 268 13.20 10.80 10.00
N LYS A 269 14.53 10.96 9.88
CA LYS A 269 15.39 11.24 11.05
C LYS A 269 14.99 12.53 11.79
N SER A 270 14.60 13.58 11.06
CA SER A 270 14.10 14.82 11.68
C SER A 270 12.71 14.67 12.32
N TRP A 271 11.95 13.64 11.95
CA TRP A 271 10.63 13.34 12.51
C TRP A 271 10.66 12.34 13.66
N LEU A 272 11.83 11.80 14.02
CA LEU A 272 11.94 10.96 15.22
C LEU A 272 11.51 11.78 16.44
N PRO A 273 10.68 11.20 17.32
CA PRO A 273 10.16 11.91 18.49
C PRO A 273 11.26 12.11 19.54
N ASP A 274 11.03 13.03 20.48
CA ASP A 274 11.97 13.26 21.59
C ASP A 274 11.85 12.20 22.69
N GLN A 275 10.71 11.50 22.75
CA GLN A 275 10.45 10.35 23.62
C GLN A 275 9.87 9.21 22.79
N THR A 276 10.11 7.97 23.21
CA THR A 276 9.56 6.79 22.52
C THR A 276 8.04 6.91 22.41
N GLN A 277 7.52 6.73 21.19
CA GLN A 277 6.13 7.00 20.86
C GLN A 277 5.48 5.79 20.19
N ALA A 278 4.20 5.55 20.50
CA ALA A 278 3.43 4.51 19.81
C ALA A 278 3.35 4.80 18.30
N THR A 279 3.49 3.76 17.50
CA THR A 279 3.67 3.85 16.04
C THR A 279 2.53 4.57 15.34
N ASP A 280 1.30 4.27 15.72
CA ASP A 280 0.08 4.89 15.21
C ASP A 280 -0.02 6.39 15.54
N ILE A 281 0.47 6.84 16.70
CA ILE A 281 0.59 8.27 17.04
C ILE A 281 1.66 8.92 16.16
N TRP A 282 2.82 8.28 16.03
CA TRP A 282 3.89 8.79 15.18
C TRP A 282 3.42 8.95 13.73
N ILE A 283 2.80 7.92 13.14
CA ILE A 283 2.21 7.96 11.80
C ILE A 283 1.24 9.14 11.67
N GLU A 284 0.35 9.35 12.64
CA GLU A 284 -0.67 10.40 12.55
C GLU A 284 -0.10 11.81 12.72
N THR A 285 1.08 11.94 13.30
CA THR A 285 1.71 13.23 13.64
C THR A 285 2.89 13.59 12.73
N ILE A 286 3.29 12.73 11.79
CA ILE A 286 4.23 13.08 10.71
C ILE A 286 3.72 14.35 10.00
N PRO A 287 4.57 15.38 9.78
CA PRO A 287 4.12 16.64 9.18
C PRO A 287 3.49 16.49 7.78
N PHE A 288 4.03 15.59 6.96
CA PHE A 288 3.62 15.43 5.57
C PHE A 288 2.40 14.54 5.44
N HIS A 289 1.26 15.14 5.06
CA HIS A 289 0.01 14.41 4.84
C HIS A 289 0.16 13.26 3.84
N GLU A 290 0.87 13.50 2.72
CA GLU A 290 1.13 12.45 1.72
C GLU A 290 1.83 11.23 2.33
N THR A 291 2.84 11.44 3.18
CA THR A 291 3.58 10.34 3.82
C THR A 291 2.73 9.60 4.85
N ARG A 292 1.85 10.30 5.59
CA ARG A 292 0.87 9.65 6.50
C ARG A 292 -0.03 8.70 5.73
N GLU A 293 -0.62 9.18 4.64
CA GLU A 293 -1.53 8.38 3.82
C GLU A 293 -0.80 7.25 3.08
N TYR A 294 0.46 7.47 2.66
CA TYR A 294 1.30 6.44 2.08
C TYR A 294 1.54 5.29 3.07
N LEU A 295 1.95 5.60 4.32
CA LEU A 295 2.16 4.60 5.37
C LEU A 295 0.91 3.78 5.66
N LYS A 296 -0.24 4.46 5.84
CA LYS A 296 -1.54 3.81 6.08
C LYS A 296 -1.88 2.84 4.94
N ARG A 297 -1.67 3.24 3.68
CA ARG A 297 -1.92 2.38 2.51
C ARG A 297 -0.97 1.20 2.45
N VAL A 298 0.33 1.41 2.64
CA VAL A 298 1.32 0.32 2.58
C VAL A 298 1.09 -0.70 3.68
N LEU A 299 0.78 -0.29 4.91
CA LEU A 299 0.42 -1.23 5.98
C LEU A 299 -0.83 -2.02 5.60
N ALA A 300 -1.89 -1.34 5.14
CA ALA A 300 -3.12 -2.01 4.73
C ALA A 300 -2.88 -3.02 3.60
N TYR A 301 -2.06 -2.66 2.62
CA TYR A 301 -1.69 -3.54 1.51
C TYR A 301 -0.82 -4.71 1.99
N THR A 302 0.08 -4.49 2.95
CA THR A 302 0.92 -5.56 3.53
C THR A 302 0.05 -6.63 4.19
N VAL A 303 -0.94 -6.22 4.98
CA VAL A 303 -1.92 -7.15 5.61
C VAL A 303 -2.68 -7.96 4.55
N ILE A 304 -3.11 -7.31 3.46
CA ILE A 304 -3.83 -7.99 2.38
C ILE A 304 -2.91 -8.95 1.61
N TYR A 305 -1.65 -8.57 1.35
CA TYR A 305 -0.70 -9.43 0.66
C TYR A 305 -0.27 -10.64 1.50
N ASN A 306 -0.14 -10.49 2.82
CA ASN A 306 0.06 -11.63 3.72
C ASN A 306 -1.04 -12.68 3.53
N TYR A 307 -2.30 -12.25 3.54
CA TYR A 307 -3.43 -13.13 3.25
C TYR A 307 -3.35 -13.76 1.84
N ARG A 308 -3.04 -12.95 0.82
CA ARG A 308 -2.91 -13.44 -0.58
C ARG A 308 -1.78 -14.45 -0.76
N LEU A 309 -0.72 -14.36 0.04
CA LEU A 309 0.43 -15.26 0.00
C LEU A 309 0.25 -16.51 0.88
N GLY A 310 -0.91 -16.66 1.54
CA GLY A 310 -1.19 -17.77 2.46
C GLY A 310 -0.52 -17.62 3.83
N GLU A 311 0.09 -16.46 4.10
CA GLU A 311 0.69 -16.11 5.39
C GLU A 311 -0.42 -15.57 6.30
N GLN A 312 -1.25 -16.48 6.83
CA GLN A 312 -2.41 -16.15 7.65
C GLN A 312 -2.00 -15.61 9.03
N SER A 313 -1.59 -14.34 9.09
CA SER A 313 -1.46 -13.63 10.35
C SER A 313 -2.84 -13.29 10.89
N LYS A 314 -3.06 -13.55 12.19
CA LYS A 314 -4.30 -13.13 12.88
C LYS A 314 -4.41 -11.61 13.01
N VAL A 315 -3.33 -10.86 12.78
CA VAL A 315 -3.28 -9.41 13.05
C VAL A 315 -2.26 -8.68 12.15
N VAL A 316 -2.16 -7.35 12.32
CA VAL A 316 -1.08 -6.52 11.74
C VAL A 316 0.29 -7.10 12.17
N PRO A 317 1.28 -7.22 11.27
CA PRO A 317 2.55 -7.84 11.64
C PRO A 317 3.23 -7.08 12.79
N GLU A 318 3.73 -7.78 13.80
CA GLU A 318 4.23 -7.18 15.05
C GLU A 318 5.30 -6.10 14.83
N LYS A 319 6.19 -6.28 13.85
CA LYS A 319 7.21 -5.27 13.49
C LYS A 319 6.62 -3.92 13.07
N TRP A 320 5.38 -3.89 12.56
CA TRP A 320 4.67 -2.65 12.23
C TRP A 320 4.06 -1.97 13.44
N LEU A 321 4.03 -2.63 14.60
CA LEU A 321 3.51 -2.10 15.85
C LEU A 321 4.63 -1.71 16.82
N THR A 322 5.89 -1.97 16.45
CA THR A 322 7.07 -1.59 17.24
C THR A 322 7.09 -0.07 17.45
N PRO A 323 7.08 0.41 18.72
CA PRO A 323 7.16 1.83 19.03
C PRO A 323 8.34 2.51 18.33
N ILE A 324 8.16 3.78 17.98
CA ILE A 324 9.22 4.59 17.38
C ILE A 324 10.09 5.13 18.50
N GLU A 325 11.36 4.74 18.52
CA GLU A 325 12.33 5.16 19.52
C GLU A 325 12.61 6.66 19.45
N ALA A 326 12.95 7.23 20.60
CA ALA A 326 13.39 8.61 20.70
C ALA A 326 14.67 8.87 19.90
N ARG A 327 14.82 10.09 19.37
CA ARG A 327 16.01 10.52 18.61
C ARG A 327 17.33 10.23 19.32
N ASN A 328 17.37 10.41 20.64
CA ASN A 328 18.58 10.20 21.45
C ASN A 328 18.84 8.71 21.78
N GLY A 329 17.81 7.86 21.74
CA GLY A 329 17.96 6.40 21.83
C GLY A 329 18.49 5.78 20.54
N ALA A 330 18.17 6.39 19.40
CA ALA A 330 18.61 5.94 18.08
C ALA A 330 20.08 6.24 17.73
N SER A 331 20.80 6.95 18.60
CA SER A 331 22.20 7.37 18.37
C SER A 331 23.23 6.39 18.93
N GLY A 332 22.79 5.26 19.50
CA GLY A 332 23.63 4.30 20.22
C GLY A 332 23.94 2.98 19.51
N VAL A 333 23.70 2.85 18.19
CA VAL A 333 23.97 1.62 17.43
C VAL A 333 24.84 1.88 16.21
#